data_AF-A0A2E7TBF2-F1
#
_entry.id   AF-A0A2E7TBF2-F1
#
_cell.length_a   1.000
_cell.length_b   1.000
_cell.length_c   1.000
_cell.angle_alpha   90.00
_cell.angle_beta   90.00
_cell.angle_gamma   90.00
#
_symmetry.space_group_name_H-M   'P 1'
#
loop_
_entity.id
_entity.type
_entity.pdbx_description
1 polymer ?
#
loop_
_entity_poly.entity_id
_entity_poly.type
_entity_poly.pdbx_seq_one_letter_code
_entity_poly.pdbx_strand_id
1 'polypeptide(L)'
;MSEFNLSSDFETEVLVKFQVCENCSRQAGGYFESTLQLRSKRKSVLASAIEKVRNEISSAPPEIFSTMDAPVRGGHDFQLSSTDKARTIARLMINSYGGSVKEARKVVGKKLGRDVLRHTFGVRLPSILVGEFFTRNDEIWKVTSIRKRKADIARVTGKQLRESTELELIEKYPIVGPAEDVQIISQRDQEFQVLNPFTLKTEDLRSPDGWSGETISALHHIDSTYFVWND
;
A
#
# COMPACT_ATOMS: atom_id res chain seq x y z
N MET A 1 -74.33 14.85 -0.95
CA MET A 1 -73.82 14.02 0.15
C MET A 1 -72.49 14.62 0.57
N SER A 2 -72.41 15.22 1.76
CA SER A 2 -71.17 15.78 2.29
C SER A 2 -70.38 14.69 3.00
N GLU A 3 -69.16 14.40 2.53
CA GLU A 3 -68.23 13.50 3.21
C GLU A 3 -67.70 14.16 4.49
N PHE A 4 -67.87 13.48 5.63
CA PHE A 4 -67.32 13.89 6.91
C PHE A 4 -65.93 13.27 7.07
N ASN A 5 -64.90 14.11 7.15
CA ASN A 5 -63.57 13.67 7.55
C ASN A 5 -63.43 13.80 9.07
N LEU A 6 -63.16 12.68 9.73
CA LEU A 6 -62.90 12.62 11.16
C LEU A 6 -61.38 12.56 11.38
N SER A 7 -60.83 13.59 12.02
CA SER A 7 -59.43 13.61 12.47
C SER A 7 -59.37 13.62 13.98
N SER A 8 -58.41 12.90 14.56
CA SER A 8 -58.14 12.92 15.99
C SER A 8 -56.64 13.05 16.23
N ASP A 9 -56.27 14.01 17.06
CA ASP A 9 -54.91 14.21 17.50
C ASP A 9 -54.70 13.50 18.84
N PHE A 10 -53.56 12.84 18.99
CA PHE A 10 -53.16 12.18 20.24
C PHE A 10 -51.81 12.72 20.69
N GLU A 11 -51.71 13.02 21.97
CA GLU A 11 -50.46 13.35 22.63
C GLU A 11 -50.01 12.17 23.49
N THR A 12 -48.71 11.88 23.46
CA THR A 12 -48.10 10.85 24.31
C THR A 12 -46.76 11.33 24.81
N GLU A 13 -46.38 10.89 26.00
CA GLU A 13 -45.10 11.22 26.60
C GLU A 13 -44.09 10.11 26.28
N VAL A 14 -42.98 10.48 25.63
CA VAL A 14 -41.88 9.56 25.35
C VAL A 14 -40.79 9.74 26.40
N LEU A 15 -40.59 8.73 27.25
CA LEU A 15 -39.48 8.71 28.19
C LEU A 15 -38.17 8.36 27.45
N VAL A 16 -37.30 9.36 27.28
CA VAL A 16 -35.95 9.15 26.73
C VAL A 16 -34.98 8.80 27.85
N LYS A 17 -34.37 7.62 27.77
CA LYS A 17 -33.27 7.21 28.66
C LYS A 17 -31.95 7.20 27.90
N PHE A 18 -30.94 7.86 28.45
CA PHE A 18 -29.59 7.84 27.91
C PHE A 18 -28.84 6.62 28.44
N GLN A 19 -28.30 5.81 27.54
CA GLN A 19 -27.45 4.67 27.86
C GLN A 19 -26.28 4.60 26.89
N VAL A 20 -25.17 4.02 27.33
CA VAL A 20 -24.00 3.80 26.48
C VAL A 20 -24.34 2.73 25.44
N CYS A 21 -24.01 3.00 24.17
CA CYS A 21 -24.21 2.02 23.11
C CYS A 21 -23.36 0.76 23.34
N GLU A 22 -23.84 -0.41 22.94
CA GLU A 22 -23.11 -1.67 23.17
C GLU A 22 -21.71 -1.64 22.55
N ASN A 23 -21.57 -1.10 21.34
CA ASN A 23 -20.28 -0.96 20.66
C ASN A 23 -19.33 -0.03 21.43
N CYS A 24 -19.84 1.08 21.97
CA CYS A 24 -19.10 2.05 22.76
C CYS A 24 -18.55 1.39 24.03
N SER A 25 -19.38 0.58 24.70
CA SER A 25 -18.98 -0.21 25.87
C SER A 25 -17.91 -1.25 25.51
N ARG A 26 -18.10 -2.00 24.42
CA ARG A 26 -17.11 -2.98 23.92
C ARG A 26 -15.78 -2.32 23.55
N GLN A 27 -15.82 -1.18 22.87
CA GLN A 27 -14.63 -0.45 22.46
C GLN A 27 -13.85 0.06 23.67
N ALA A 28 -14.54 0.70 24.63
CA ALA A 28 -13.93 1.14 25.88
C ALA A 28 -13.39 -0.02 26.72
N GLY A 29 -14.06 -1.17 26.68
CA GLY A 29 -13.64 -2.41 27.35
C GLY A 29 -12.49 -3.17 26.66
N GLY A 30 -11.94 -2.66 25.55
CA GLY A 30 -10.84 -3.32 24.83
C GLY A 30 -11.25 -4.63 24.13
N TYR A 31 -12.52 -4.77 23.76
CA TYR A 31 -12.98 -5.93 22.98
C TYR A 31 -12.36 -5.95 21.58
N PHE A 32 -11.80 -7.09 21.19
CA PHE A 32 -11.37 -7.33 19.81
C PHE A 32 -11.41 -8.81 19.47
N GLU A 33 -11.60 -9.07 18.18
CA GLU A 33 -11.63 -10.41 17.59
C GLU A 33 -10.36 -10.70 16.80
N SER A 34 -9.70 -9.67 16.28
CA SER A 34 -8.51 -9.87 15.47
C SER A 34 -7.46 -8.78 15.63
N THR A 35 -6.22 -9.15 15.33
CA THR A 35 -5.09 -8.22 15.26
C THR A 35 -4.56 -8.19 13.84
N LEU A 36 -4.51 -7.01 13.23
CA LEU A 36 -3.87 -6.76 11.95
C LEU A 36 -2.50 -6.12 12.21
N GLN A 37 -1.44 -6.77 11.76
CA GLN A 37 -0.06 -6.34 11.99
C GLN A 37 0.57 -5.96 10.66
N LEU A 38 0.87 -4.68 10.47
CA LEU A 38 1.58 -4.19 9.30
C LEU A 38 3.08 -4.12 9.60
N ARG A 39 3.91 -4.67 8.72
CA ARG A 39 5.38 -4.64 8.81
C ARG A 39 5.96 -4.23 7.47
N SER A 40 6.93 -3.33 7.48
CA SER A 40 7.75 -2.99 6.30
C SER A 40 9.12 -2.49 6.75
N LYS A 41 10.15 -2.72 5.92
CA LYS A 41 11.46 -2.08 6.08
C LYS A 41 11.42 -0.61 5.65
N ARG A 42 10.45 -0.22 4.82
CA ARG A 42 10.33 1.12 4.26
C ARG A 42 9.24 1.93 4.96
N LYS A 43 9.65 3.03 5.61
CA LYS A 43 8.75 3.89 6.40
C LYS A 43 7.63 4.53 5.58
N SER A 44 7.92 4.99 4.36
CA SER A 44 6.90 5.61 3.50
C SER A 44 5.80 4.64 3.07
N VAL A 45 6.18 3.41 2.70
CA VAL A 45 5.23 2.33 2.37
C VAL A 45 4.36 1.98 3.59
N LEU A 46 4.98 1.85 4.76
CA LEU A 46 4.26 1.59 6.01
C LEU A 46 3.27 2.71 6.35
N ALA A 47 3.69 3.98 6.23
CA ALA A 47 2.83 5.13 6.51
C ALA A 47 1.60 5.17 5.59
N SER A 48 1.80 5.02 4.29
CA SER A 48 0.70 4.94 3.31
C SER A 48 -0.27 3.79 3.61
N ALA A 49 0.24 2.62 3.98
CA ALA A 49 -0.60 1.49 4.34
C ALA A 49 -1.39 1.73 5.63
N ILE A 50 -0.79 2.35 6.65
CA ILE A 50 -1.47 2.72 7.90
C ILE A 50 -2.66 3.63 7.61
N GLU A 51 -2.47 4.68 6.80
CA GLU A 51 -3.56 5.59 6.41
C GLU A 51 -4.67 4.85 5.66
N LYS A 52 -4.31 3.96 4.74
CA LYS A 52 -5.28 3.15 4.02
C LYS A 52 -6.09 2.25 4.94
N VAL A 53 -5.46 1.63 5.95
CA VAL A 53 -6.16 0.84 6.98
C VAL A 53 -7.10 1.72 7.81
N ARG A 54 -6.67 2.91 8.23
CA ARG A 54 -7.53 3.85 8.98
C ARG A 54 -8.76 4.24 8.19
N ASN A 55 -8.59 4.55 6.90
CA ASN A 55 -9.70 4.88 6.01
C ASN A 55 -10.67 3.72 5.84
N GLU A 56 -10.16 2.49 5.74
CA GLU A 56 -11.00 1.28 5.67
C GLU A 56 -11.81 1.03 6.95
N ILE A 57 -11.27 1.39 8.11
CA ILE A 57 -11.97 1.27 9.39
C ILE A 57 -13.00 2.40 9.54
N SER A 58 -12.63 3.64 9.22
CA SER A 58 -13.52 4.81 9.38
C SER A 58 -14.73 4.78 8.44
N SER A 59 -14.60 4.13 7.28
CA SER A 59 -15.68 3.93 6.31
C SER A 59 -16.55 2.70 6.59
N ALA A 60 -16.21 1.92 7.61
CA ALA A 60 -16.96 0.72 7.96
C ALA A 60 -18.21 1.06 8.82
N PRO A 61 -19.19 0.14 8.89
CA PRO A 61 -20.32 0.28 9.82
C PRO A 61 -19.86 0.46 11.29
N PRO A 62 -20.65 1.10 12.17
CA PRO A 62 -20.28 1.40 13.55
C PRO A 62 -19.92 0.19 14.42
N GLU A 63 -20.34 -1.02 14.04
CA GLU A 63 -19.98 -2.27 14.71
C GLU A 63 -18.51 -2.66 14.47
N ILE A 64 -17.89 -2.11 13.43
CA ILE A 64 -16.51 -2.33 13.04
C ILE A 64 -15.67 -1.17 13.55
N PHE A 65 -14.95 -1.40 14.64
CA PHE A 65 -14.11 -0.40 15.28
C PHE A 65 -12.74 -0.99 15.62
N SER A 66 -11.80 -0.08 15.90
CA SER A 66 -10.48 -0.41 16.40
C SER A 66 -10.39 -0.06 17.89
N THR A 67 -9.88 -0.99 18.70
CA THR A 67 -9.55 -0.74 20.12
C THR A 67 -8.09 -0.40 20.34
N MET A 68 -7.24 -0.67 19.34
CA MET A 68 -5.83 -0.32 19.35
C MET A 68 -5.42 0.11 17.94
N ASP A 69 -4.78 1.26 17.83
CA ASP A 69 -4.12 1.77 16.62
C ASP A 69 -2.77 2.31 17.11
N ALA A 70 -1.73 1.47 17.08
CA ALA A 70 -0.48 1.79 17.76
C ALA A 70 0.77 1.41 16.94
N PRO A 71 1.79 2.29 16.91
CA PRO A 71 3.08 1.96 16.33
C PRO A 71 3.80 0.93 17.19
N VAL A 72 4.55 0.04 16.54
CA VAL A 72 5.42 -0.96 17.17
C VAL A 72 6.78 -0.99 16.49
N ARG A 73 7.76 -1.68 17.08
CA ARG A 73 9.08 -1.80 16.47
C ARG A 73 8.97 -2.45 15.07
N GLY A 74 9.30 -1.68 14.04
CA GLY A 74 9.27 -2.13 12.64
C GLY A 74 7.88 -2.30 12.04
N GLY A 75 6.85 -1.68 12.63
CA GLY A 75 5.48 -1.85 12.14
C GLY A 75 4.42 -1.04 12.87
N HIS A 76 3.18 -1.46 12.66
CA HIS A 76 1.98 -0.90 13.27
C HIS A 76 0.96 -2.00 13.49
N ASP A 77 0.31 -2.00 14.66
CA ASP A 77 -0.69 -3.01 15.01
C ASP A 77 -2.06 -2.35 15.19
N PHE A 78 -3.08 -3.01 14.65
CA PHE A 78 -4.49 -2.67 14.83
C PHE A 78 -5.22 -3.83 15.51
N GLN A 79 -6.06 -3.53 16.50
CA GLN A 79 -6.98 -4.53 17.08
C GLN A 79 -8.41 -4.21 16.66
N LEU A 80 -9.03 -5.10 15.88
CA LEU A 80 -10.34 -4.87 15.28
C LEU A 80 -11.43 -5.71 15.94
N SER A 81 -12.62 -5.13 16.04
CA SER A 81 -13.83 -5.79 16.52
C SER A 81 -14.36 -6.89 15.59
N SER A 82 -13.83 -7.01 14.35
CA SER A 82 -14.25 -7.99 13.36
C SER A 82 -13.07 -8.70 12.72
N THR A 83 -13.11 -10.04 12.72
CA THR A 83 -12.12 -10.88 12.01
C THR A 83 -12.21 -10.74 10.49
N ASP A 84 -13.42 -10.64 9.95
CA ASP A 84 -13.62 -10.61 8.50
C ASP A 84 -13.16 -9.29 7.88
N LYS A 85 -13.38 -8.16 8.57
CA LYS A 85 -12.81 -6.88 8.12
C LYS A 85 -11.29 -6.92 8.14
N ALA A 86 -10.65 -7.45 9.18
CA ALA A 86 -9.19 -7.59 9.22
C ALA A 86 -8.65 -8.43 8.04
N ARG A 87 -9.32 -9.54 7.72
CA ARG A 87 -8.97 -10.39 6.57
C ARG A 87 -9.09 -9.64 5.25
N THR A 88 -10.18 -8.88 5.07
CA THR A 88 -10.42 -8.07 3.87
C THR A 88 -9.36 -6.98 3.71
N ILE A 89 -9.05 -6.24 4.78
CA ILE A 89 -8.00 -5.22 4.76
C ILE A 89 -6.64 -5.85 4.46
N ALA A 90 -6.31 -6.99 5.08
CA ALA A 90 -5.05 -7.67 4.83
C ALA A 90 -4.90 -8.06 3.35
N ARG A 91 -5.96 -8.58 2.72
CA ARG A 91 -5.98 -8.88 1.28
C ARG A 91 -5.86 -7.63 0.42
N LEU A 92 -6.54 -6.54 0.79
CA LEU A 92 -6.42 -5.25 0.12
C LEU A 92 -4.98 -4.74 0.12
N MET A 93 -4.26 -4.90 1.23
CA MET A 93 -2.84 -4.53 1.31
C MET A 93 -1.99 -5.34 0.32
N ILE A 94 -2.18 -6.65 0.25
CA ILE A 94 -1.44 -7.51 -0.69
C ILE A 94 -1.77 -7.17 -2.14
N ASN A 95 -3.02 -6.79 -2.44
CA ASN A 95 -3.41 -6.40 -3.79
C ASN A 95 -2.88 -5.01 -4.16
N SER A 96 -2.79 -4.09 -3.20
CA SER A 96 -2.35 -2.70 -3.44
C SER A 96 -0.83 -2.58 -3.54
N TYR A 97 -0.09 -3.28 -2.68
CA TYR A 97 1.35 -3.13 -2.54
C TYR A 97 2.13 -4.39 -2.93
N GLY A 98 1.51 -5.57 -2.88
CA GLY A 98 2.22 -6.85 -2.90
C GLY A 98 2.67 -7.31 -1.51
N GLY A 99 3.66 -8.19 -1.49
CA GLY A 99 4.20 -8.77 -0.27
C GLY A 99 3.50 -10.06 0.16
N SER A 100 3.39 -10.28 1.47
CA SER A 100 2.81 -11.52 2.02
C SER A 100 1.95 -11.30 3.25
N VAL A 101 0.94 -12.16 3.42
CA VAL A 101 0.08 -12.22 4.61
C VAL A 101 0.17 -13.60 5.24
N LYS A 102 0.27 -13.65 6.57
CA LYS A 102 0.13 -14.88 7.37
C LYS A 102 -1.06 -14.73 8.30
N GLU A 103 -1.96 -15.70 8.31
CA GLU A 103 -3.08 -15.77 9.25
C GLU A 103 -2.78 -16.83 10.31
N ALA A 104 -2.97 -16.46 11.58
CA ALA A 104 -2.90 -17.36 12.73
C ALA A 104 -4.15 -17.16 13.59
N ARG A 105 -4.49 -18.15 14.42
CA ARG A 105 -5.63 -18.08 15.35
C ARG A 105 -5.31 -18.77 16.66
N LYS A 106 -5.92 -18.28 17.73
CA LYS A 106 -5.86 -18.91 19.07
C LYS A 106 -7.23 -18.90 19.73
N VAL A 107 -7.51 -19.92 20.54
CA VAL A 107 -8.68 -19.96 21.42
C VAL A 107 -8.40 -19.07 22.63
N VAL A 108 -9.32 -18.16 22.96
CA VAL A 108 -9.21 -17.26 24.12
C VAL A 108 -10.25 -17.53 25.20
N GLY A 109 -11.19 -18.44 24.94
CA GLY A 109 -12.21 -18.83 25.90
C GLY A 109 -13.28 -19.69 25.26
N LYS A 110 -14.33 -19.98 26.03
CA LYS A 110 -15.53 -20.69 25.55
C LYS A 110 -16.78 -19.90 25.92
N LYS A 111 -17.70 -19.77 24.98
CA LYS A 111 -19.01 -19.15 25.18
C LYS A 111 -20.09 -20.10 24.66
N LEU A 112 -21.02 -20.51 25.53
CA LEU A 112 -22.08 -21.45 25.19
C LEU A 112 -21.54 -22.76 24.55
N GLY A 113 -20.45 -23.29 25.10
CA GLY A 113 -19.80 -24.50 24.60
C GLY A 113 -18.98 -24.35 23.31
N ARG A 114 -18.97 -23.16 22.68
CA ARG A 114 -18.18 -22.86 21.47
C ARG A 114 -16.91 -22.11 21.81
N ASP A 115 -15.82 -22.45 21.11
CA ASP A 115 -14.55 -21.73 21.24
C ASP A 115 -14.68 -20.29 20.73
N VAL A 116 -14.21 -19.35 21.53
CA VAL A 116 -14.02 -17.95 21.12
C VAL A 116 -12.60 -17.83 20.60
N LEU A 117 -12.46 -17.45 19.33
CA LEU A 117 -11.17 -17.35 18.66
C LEU A 117 -10.72 -15.89 18.57
N ARG A 118 -9.40 -15.67 18.63
CA ARG A 118 -8.77 -14.45 18.17
C ARG A 118 -7.84 -14.73 17.00
N HIS A 119 -8.01 -13.96 15.93
CA HIS A 119 -7.19 -14.07 14.72
C HIS A 119 -6.04 -13.06 14.73
N THR A 120 -4.96 -13.39 14.05
CA THR A 120 -3.84 -12.47 13.81
C THR A 120 -3.46 -12.54 12.35
N PHE A 121 -3.47 -11.38 11.68
CA PHE A 121 -3.09 -11.21 10.28
C PHE A 121 -1.77 -10.44 10.22
N GLY A 122 -0.67 -11.15 9.98
CA GLY A 122 0.65 -10.55 9.80
C GLY A 122 0.90 -10.21 8.33
N VAL A 123 0.80 -8.93 7.99
CA VAL A 123 1.06 -8.38 6.65
C VAL A 123 2.50 -7.85 6.59
N ARG A 124 3.31 -8.40 5.69
CA ARG A 124 4.63 -7.89 5.33
C ARG A 124 4.54 -7.21 3.97
N LEU A 125 4.66 -5.89 3.98
CA LEU A 125 4.65 -5.02 2.81
C LEU A 125 6.06 -4.91 2.25
N PRO A 126 6.20 -4.71 0.93
CA PRO A 126 7.52 -4.65 0.34
C PRO A 126 8.29 -3.36 0.65
N SER A 127 9.60 -3.39 0.45
CA SER A 127 10.48 -2.21 0.50
C SER A 127 10.64 -1.51 -0.85
N ILE A 128 10.26 -2.16 -1.94
CA ILE A 128 10.30 -1.63 -3.31
C ILE A 128 8.89 -1.66 -3.92
N LEU A 129 8.56 -0.64 -4.70
CA LEU A 129 7.25 -0.45 -5.35
C LEU A 129 7.38 -0.48 -6.87
N VAL A 130 6.21 -0.57 -7.54
CA VAL A 130 6.12 -0.44 -8.99
C VAL A 130 6.65 0.92 -9.43
N GLY A 131 7.42 0.94 -10.51
CA GLY A 131 8.07 2.13 -11.06
C GLY A 131 9.47 2.38 -10.54
N GLU A 132 9.88 1.72 -9.45
CA GLU A 132 11.19 1.92 -8.84
C GLU A 132 12.27 1.04 -9.45
N PHE A 133 13.52 1.43 -9.18
CA PHE A 133 14.71 0.86 -9.78
C PHE A 133 15.59 0.20 -8.73
N PHE A 134 16.30 -0.85 -9.12
CA PHE A 134 17.25 -1.56 -8.27
C PHE A 134 18.41 -2.10 -9.10
N THR A 135 19.54 -2.41 -8.45
CA THR A 135 20.73 -2.94 -9.13
C THR A 135 20.91 -4.44 -8.90
N ARG A 136 21.13 -5.18 -9.98
CA ARG A 136 21.41 -6.62 -9.94
C ARG A 136 22.51 -6.93 -10.94
N ASN A 137 23.64 -7.45 -10.46
CA ASN A 137 24.82 -7.76 -11.27
C ASN A 137 25.30 -6.54 -12.10
N ASP A 138 25.42 -5.38 -11.46
CA ASP A 138 25.81 -4.09 -12.06
C ASP A 138 24.88 -3.56 -13.17
N GLU A 139 23.71 -4.18 -13.35
CA GLU A 139 22.65 -3.72 -14.25
C GLU A 139 21.53 -3.06 -13.47
N ILE A 140 20.88 -2.07 -14.09
CA ILE A 140 19.70 -1.42 -13.52
C ILE A 140 18.43 -2.09 -14.05
N TRP A 141 17.55 -2.41 -13.11
CA TRP A 141 16.27 -3.04 -13.36
C TRP A 141 15.15 -2.18 -12.79
N LYS A 142 14.05 -2.06 -13.55
CA LYS A 142 12.82 -1.38 -13.14
C LYS A 142 11.77 -2.40 -12.75
N VAL A 143 11.07 -2.18 -11.64
CA VAL A 143 9.88 -2.96 -11.29
C VAL A 143 8.70 -2.45 -12.12
N THR A 144 8.18 -3.27 -13.02
CA THR A 144 7.07 -2.88 -13.92
C THR A 144 5.72 -3.29 -13.38
N SER A 145 5.64 -4.36 -12.61
CA SER A 145 4.41 -4.82 -11.99
C SER A 145 4.70 -5.62 -10.73
N ILE A 146 3.79 -5.59 -9.75
CA ILE A 146 3.86 -6.42 -8.55
C ILE A 146 2.53 -7.17 -8.41
N ARG A 147 2.60 -8.49 -8.24
CA ARG A 147 1.46 -9.40 -8.09
C ARG A 147 1.68 -10.31 -6.88
N LYS A 148 1.08 -9.95 -5.74
CA LYS A 148 1.27 -10.65 -4.46
C LYS A 148 2.77 -10.74 -4.13
N ARG A 149 3.37 -11.93 -4.23
CA ARG A 149 4.79 -12.22 -3.94
C ARG A 149 5.69 -12.15 -5.18
N LYS A 150 5.15 -11.99 -6.37
CA LYS A 150 5.92 -11.90 -7.61
C LYS A 150 6.00 -10.48 -8.12
N ALA A 151 7.05 -10.17 -8.85
CA ALA A 151 7.22 -8.91 -9.54
C ALA A 151 7.74 -9.17 -10.95
N ASP A 152 7.20 -8.41 -11.89
CA ASP A 152 7.72 -8.33 -13.25
C ASP A 152 8.73 -7.18 -13.28
N ILE A 153 9.87 -7.43 -13.91
CA ILE A 153 10.98 -6.48 -13.97
C ILE A 153 11.47 -6.34 -15.41
N ALA A 154 11.98 -5.16 -15.73
CA ALA A 154 12.59 -4.84 -17.02
C ALA A 154 13.99 -4.29 -16.82
N ARG A 155 14.96 -4.82 -17.56
CA ARG A 155 16.30 -4.27 -17.61
C ARG A 155 16.29 -2.96 -18.37
N VAL A 156 16.94 -1.95 -17.79
CA VAL A 156 17.03 -0.60 -18.32
C VAL A 156 18.36 -0.36 -19.01
N THR A 157 19.43 -1.02 -18.55
CA THR A 157 20.77 -0.92 -19.13
C THR A 157 21.01 -1.98 -20.20
N GLY A 158 21.45 -1.57 -21.40
CA GLY A 158 21.80 -2.48 -22.48
C GLY A 158 20.60 -3.09 -23.21
N LYS A 159 20.68 -4.37 -23.60
CA LYS A 159 19.59 -5.04 -24.33
C LYS A 159 18.33 -5.15 -23.46
N GLN A 160 17.18 -4.76 -23.99
CA GLN A 160 15.92 -4.87 -23.28
C GLN A 160 15.61 -6.33 -22.94
N LEU A 161 15.41 -6.62 -21.66
CA LEU A 161 15.07 -7.94 -21.15
C LEU A 161 13.94 -7.79 -20.12
N ARG A 162 12.95 -8.67 -20.17
CA ARG A 162 11.83 -8.71 -19.22
C ARG A 162 11.77 -10.08 -18.58
N GLU A 163 11.55 -10.13 -17.27
CA GLU A 163 11.40 -11.38 -16.52
C GLU A 163 10.44 -11.20 -15.35
N SER A 164 10.02 -12.33 -14.77
CA SER A 164 9.20 -12.36 -13.56
C SER A 164 9.97 -13.12 -12.47
N THR A 165 10.03 -12.55 -11.27
CA THR A 165 10.80 -13.10 -10.15
C THR A 165 10.08 -12.90 -8.82
N GLU A 166 10.60 -13.50 -7.74
CA GLU A 166 10.06 -13.31 -6.39
C GLU A 166 10.43 -11.91 -5.88
N LEU A 167 9.44 -11.17 -5.39
CA LEU A 167 9.60 -9.83 -4.85
C LEU A 167 10.62 -9.79 -3.70
N GLU A 168 10.62 -10.82 -2.84
CA GLU A 168 11.56 -10.96 -1.72
C GLU A 168 13.03 -11.09 -2.17
N LEU A 169 13.29 -11.55 -3.39
CA LEU A 169 14.65 -11.55 -3.96
C LEU A 169 15.06 -10.15 -4.38
N ILE A 170 14.13 -9.38 -4.95
CA ILE A 170 14.39 -7.99 -5.38
C ILE A 170 14.76 -7.12 -4.18
N GLU A 171 14.09 -7.29 -3.05
CA GLU A 171 14.33 -6.52 -1.81
C GLU A 171 15.71 -6.73 -1.17
N LYS A 172 16.51 -7.68 -1.68
CA LYS A 172 17.90 -7.89 -1.25
C LYS A 172 18.88 -7.01 -2.01
N TYR A 173 18.46 -6.48 -3.15
CA TYR A 173 19.28 -5.60 -3.98
C TYR A 173 19.15 -4.14 -3.55
N PRO A 174 20.20 -3.32 -3.75
CA PRO A 174 20.13 -1.89 -3.51
C PRO A 174 19.07 -1.24 -4.39
N ILE A 175 18.21 -0.42 -3.78
CA ILE A 175 17.29 0.46 -4.50
C ILE A 175 18.11 1.62 -5.07
N VAL A 176 17.92 1.92 -6.35
CA VAL A 176 18.48 3.11 -7.00
C VAL A 176 17.50 4.26 -6.76
N GLY A 177 18.04 5.46 -6.50
CA GLY A 177 17.28 6.66 -6.15
C GLY A 177 16.13 6.96 -7.12
N PRO A 178 15.23 7.88 -6.75
CA PRO A 178 14.14 8.25 -7.65
C PRO A 178 14.73 8.69 -8.99
N ALA A 179 14.05 8.31 -10.06
CA ALA A 179 14.39 8.83 -11.38
C ALA A 179 14.07 10.33 -11.39
N GLU A 180 15.06 11.14 -11.73
CA GLU A 180 14.90 12.59 -11.89
C GLU A 180 14.58 12.89 -13.35
N ASP A 181 13.70 13.86 -13.58
CA ASP A 181 13.41 14.31 -14.94
C ASP A 181 14.64 14.99 -15.54
N VAL A 182 14.94 14.65 -16.79
CA VAL A 182 16.09 15.21 -17.51
C VAL A 182 15.60 16.31 -18.44
N GLN A 183 16.20 17.48 -18.31
CA GLN A 183 15.91 18.59 -19.23
C GLN A 183 16.63 18.38 -20.56
N ILE A 184 15.86 18.32 -21.64
CA ILE A 184 16.38 18.30 -23.01
C ILE A 184 16.71 19.74 -23.42
N ILE A 185 17.97 19.98 -23.79
CA ILE A 185 18.46 21.30 -24.24
C ILE A 185 18.24 21.42 -25.76
N SER A 186 18.60 20.37 -26.50
CA SER A 186 18.36 20.29 -27.94
C SER A 186 18.26 18.85 -28.42
N GLN A 187 17.60 18.65 -29.55
CA GLN A 187 17.40 17.35 -30.18
C GLN A 187 17.61 17.46 -31.69
N ARG A 188 18.34 16.50 -32.27
CA ARG A 188 18.46 16.29 -33.73
C ARG A 188 18.40 14.80 -34.02
N ASP A 189 17.34 14.36 -34.70
CA ASP A 189 17.11 12.94 -34.99
C ASP A 189 17.16 12.07 -33.71
N GLN A 190 18.16 11.18 -33.61
CA GLN A 190 18.42 10.32 -32.43
C GLN A 190 19.41 10.92 -31.43
N GLU A 191 19.97 12.09 -31.70
CA GLU A 191 20.96 12.75 -30.85
C GLU A 191 20.28 13.79 -29.96
N PHE A 192 20.51 13.65 -28.66
CA PHE A 192 19.92 14.49 -27.61
C PHE A 192 21.02 15.13 -26.81
N GLN A 193 20.96 16.44 -26.66
CA GLN A 193 21.78 17.14 -25.69
C GLN A 193 20.94 17.44 -24.46
N VAL A 194 21.38 16.97 -23.31
CA VAL A 194 20.61 17.04 -22.05
C VAL A 194 21.41 17.68 -20.93
N LEU A 195 20.70 18.25 -19.96
CA LEU A 195 21.28 18.67 -18.68
C LEU A 195 21.20 17.52 -17.69
N ASN A 196 22.34 16.97 -17.28
CA ASN A 196 22.39 15.95 -16.23
C ASN A 196 21.98 16.58 -14.88
N PRO A 197 20.89 16.13 -14.23
CA PRO A 197 20.37 16.77 -13.02
C PRO A 197 21.27 16.59 -11.79
N PHE A 198 22.18 15.61 -11.81
CA PHE A 198 23.09 15.32 -10.69
C PHE A 198 24.43 16.04 -10.81
N THR A 199 24.94 16.18 -12.03
CA THR A 199 26.26 16.79 -12.28
C THR A 199 26.16 18.24 -12.75
N LEU A 200 24.97 18.67 -13.18
CA LEU A 200 24.70 19.97 -13.82
C LEU A 200 25.55 20.22 -15.07
N LYS A 201 26.02 19.15 -15.71
CA LYS A 201 26.76 19.19 -16.97
C LYS A 201 25.87 18.84 -18.14
N THR A 202 26.19 19.43 -19.28
CA THR A 202 25.60 19.05 -20.55
C THR A 202 26.21 17.74 -21.04
N GLU A 203 25.36 16.78 -21.42
CA GLU A 203 25.76 15.48 -21.93
C GLU A 203 25.03 15.17 -23.24
N ASP A 204 25.76 14.56 -24.18
CA ASP A 204 25.21 14.14 -25.47
C ASP A 204 24.84 12.65 -25.39
N LEU A 205 23.58 12.35 -25.69
CA LEU A 205 22.97 11.02 -25.62
C LEU A 205 22.45 10.60 -26.99
N ARG A 206 22.34 9.28 -27.19
CA ARG A 206 21.71 8.71 -28.36
C ARG A 206 20.53 7.82 -27.98
N SER A 207 19.37 8.08 -28.57
CA SER A 207 18.17 7.28 -28.32
C SER A 207 18.27 5.88 -28.94
N PRO A 208 17.58 4.87 -28.37
CA PRO A 208 17.41 3.57 -29.00
C PRO A 208 16.68 3.69 -30.35
N ASP A 209 16.98 2.78 -31.27
CA ASP A 209 16.28 2.72 -32.56
C ASP A 209 14.78 2.52 -32.37
N GLY A 210 13.98 3.36 -33.02
CA GLY A 210 12.52 3.32 -32.96
C GLY A 210 11.90 3.90 -31.68
N TRP A 211 12.69 4.52 -30.79
CA TRP A 211 12.15 5.26 -29.66
C TRP A 211 11.39 6.51 -30.13
N SER A 212 10.16 6.65 -29.68
CA SER A 212 9.26 7.78 -30.00
C SER A 212 8.73 8.48 -28.75
N GLY A 213 9.34 8.25 -27.59
CA GLY A 213 8.96 8.89 -26.34
C GLY A 213 9.33 10.38 -26.32
N GLU A 214 8.82 11.09 -25.31
CA GLU A 214 9.05 12.54 -25.14
C GLU A 214 9.93 12.85 -23.94
N THR A 215 10.15 11.90 -23.04
CA THR A 215 10.82 12.15 -21.76
C THR A 215 12.00 11.21 -21.52
N ILE A 216 13.04 11.78 -20.93
CA ILE A 216 14.22 11.07 -20.46
C ILE A 216 14.25 11.26 -18.95
N SER A 217 14.55 10.20 -18.21
CA SER A 217 14.83 10.30 -16.78
C SER A 217 16.27 9.88 -16.49
N ALA A 218 16.85 10.37 -15.41
CA ALA A 218 18.19 10.03 -14.98
C ALA A 218 18.16 9.34 -13.61
N LEU A 219 18.96 8.30 -13.48
CA LEU A 219 19.20 7.59 -12.24
C LEU A 219 20.65 7.80 -11.84
N HIS A 220 20.89 8.10 -10.57
CA HIS A 220 22.23 8.17 -10.01
C HIS A 220 22.54 6.91 -9.21
N HIS A 221 23.60 6.21 -9.58
CA HIS A 221 24.08 5.06 -8.82
C HIS A 221 25.61 5.09 -8.73
N ILE A 222 26.10 5.12 -7.49
CA ILE A 222 27.52 5.24 -7.15
C ILE A 222 28.07 6.54 -7.74
N ASP A 223 28.86 6.48 -8.80
CA ASP A 223 29.51 7.64 -9.44
C ASP A 223 29.05 7.84 -10.89
N SER A 224 27.98 7.14 -11.31
CA SER A 224 27.49 7.13 -12.68
C SER A 224 26.04 7.61 -12.76
N THR A 225 25.75 8.39 -13.79
CA THR A 225 24.38 8.72 -14.20
C THR A 225 23.95 7.76 -15.31
N TYR A 226 22.77 7.18 -15.16
CA TYR A 226 22.15 6.31 -16.15
C TYR A 226 20.90 6.98 -16.69
N PHE A 227 20.81 7.13 -18.01
CA PHE A 227 19.66 7.71 -18.67
C PHE A 227 18.67 6.63 -19.08
N VAL A 228 17.39 6.87 -18.78
CA VAL A 228 16.26 5.99 -19.02
C VAL A 228 15.37 6.65 -20.06
N TRP A 229 15.22 5.98 -21.19
CA TRP A 229 14.30 6.38 -22.26
C TRP A 229 12.91 5.89 -21.91
N ASN A 230 12.00 6.81 -21.58
CA ASN A 230 10.64 6.44 -21.20
C ASN A 230 9.81 6.20 -22.46
N ASP A 231 9.08 5.08 -22.49
CA ASP A 231 8.10 4.75 -23.54
C ASP A 231 6.81 5.57 -23.37
#